data_AF-A0A0G0LSN5-F1
#
_entry.id   AF-A0A0G0LSN5-F1
#
_cell.length_a   1.000
_cell.length_b   1.000
_cell.length_c   1.000
_cell.angle_alpha   90.00
_cell.angle_beta   90.00
_cell.angle_gamma   90.00
#
_symmetry.space_group_name_H-M   'P 1'
#
loop_
_entity.id
_entity.type
_entity.pdbx_description
1 polymer ?
#
loop_
_entity_poly.entity_id
_entity_poly.type
_entity_poly.pdbx_seq_one_letter_code
_entity_poly.pdbx_strand_id
1 'polypeptide(L)'
;MFATRHKESKENLFFKKNKGAVLLWAMIISVIALAIGLAISLIALTETRASSDLVNSDKAYRNAETALEKALQMHNAGTLSNGYEENNCQESSCYYFKNDNGQLIAKGSFNGVVREIKINLP
;
A
#
# COMPACT_ATOMS: atom_id res chain seq x y z
N MET A 1 63.49 18.11 38.50
CA MET A 1 63.40 17.47 37.16
C MET A 1 61.93 17.14 36.91
N PHE A 2 61.44 17.46 35.72
CA PHE A 2 60.11 17.18 35.16
C PHE A 2 58.91 18.00 35.64
N ALA A 3 58.64 19.05 34.87
CA ALA A 3 57.37 19.72 34.75
C ALA A 3 56.37 18.84 33.99
N THR A 4 55.26 18.48 34.62
CA THR A 4 54.08 17.90 33.94
C THR A 4 52.83 18.36 34.67
N ARG A 5 52.22 19.47 34.24
CA ARG A 5 50.80 19.79 34.50
C ARG A 5 50.45 21.13 33.85
N HIS A 6 50.12 21.13 32.56
CA HIS A 6 49.41 22.28 31.96
C HIS A 6 48.71 21.92 30.63
N LYS A 7 48.19 20.70 30.50
CA LYS A 7 47.44 20.29 29.29
C LYS A 7 45.93 20.08 29.49
N GLU A 8 45.46 19.84 30.71
CA GLU A 8 44.03 19.52 30.98
C GLU A 8 43.08 20.73 31.11
N SER A 9 43.59 21.96 31.15
CA SER A 9 42.75 23.13 31.43
C SER A 9 42.02 23.68 30.19
N LYS A 10 42.60 23.53 28.98
CA LYS A 10 42.05 24.15 27.77
C LYS A 10 40.79 23.45 27.23
N GLU A 11 40.71 22.13 27.33
CA GLU A 11 39.52 21.36 26.88
C GLU A 11 38.31 21.66 27.76
N ASN A 12 38.51 21.71 29.08
CA ASN A 12 37.42 21.96 30.04
C ASN A 12 36.88 23.40 30.00
N LEU A 13 37.70 24.39 29.63
CA LEU A 13 37.25 25.78 29.48
C LEU A 13 36.43 26.00 28.20
N PHE A 14 36.79 25.36 27.10
CA PHE A 14 36.04 25.41 25.84
C PHE A 14 34.66 24.77 26.01
N PHE A 15 34.58 23.64 26.70
CA PHE A 15 33.31 23.00 27.08
C PHE A 15 32.45 23.89 27.97
N LYS A 16 33.04 24.65 28.91
CA LYS A 16 32.27 25.50 29.84
C LYS A 16 31.65 26.73 29.16
N LYS A 17 32.31 27.28 28.13
CA LYS A 17 31.82 28.44 27.37
C LYS A 17 30.85 28.06 26.23
N ASN A 18 30.98 26.85 25.67
CA ASN A 18 30.22 26.41 24.50
C ASN A 18 29.11 25.38 24.81
N LYS A 19 28.71 25.18 26.09
CA LYS A 19 27.65 24.22 26.46
C LYS A 19 26.35 24.39 25.65
N GLY A 20 25.95 25.64 25.41
CA GLY A 20 24.77 25.95 24.59
C GLY A 20 24.95 25.55 23.12
N ALA A 21 26.15 25.76 22.55
CA ALA A 21 26.45 25.40 21.17
C ALA A 21 26.48 23.87 20.98
N VAL A 22 27.04 23.12 21.94
CA VAL A 22 27.06 21.65 21.90
C VAL A 22 25.63 21.08 21.92
N LEU A 23 24.75 21.65 22.74
CA LEU A 23 23.36 21.23 22.82
C LEU A 23 22.59 21.53 21.52
N LEU A 24 22.89 22.69 20.90
CA LEU A 24 22.32 23.08 19.63
C LEU A 24 22.76 22.15 18.48
N TRP A 25 24.05 21.78 18.43
CA TRP A 25 24.55 20.78 17.49
C TRP A 25 23.93 19.40 17.70
N ALA A 26 23.77 18.96 18.96
CA ALA A 26 23.11 17.70 19.28
C ALA A 26 21.65 17.69 18.80
N MET A 27 20.94 18.82 18.95
CA MET A 27 19.57 18.98 18.46
C MET A 27 19.49 18.97 16.94
N ILE A 28 20.43 19.63 16.23
CA ILE A 28 20.47 19.60 14.77
C ILE A 28 20.70 18.16 14.27
N ILE A 29 21.67 17.45 14.86
CA ILE A 29 21.99 16.07 14.48
C ILE A 29 20.80 15.15 14.76
N SER A 30 20.09 15.33 15.88
CA SER A 30 18.91 14.52 16.18
C SER A 30 17.76 14.77 15.21
N VAL A 31 17.52 16.01 14.80
CA VAL A 31 16.51 16.36 13.78
C VAL A 31 16.87 15.75 12.43
N ILE A 32 18.14 15.81 12.02
CA ILE A 32 18.61 15.19 10.77
C ILE A 32 18.42 13.67 10.81
N ALA A 33 18.84 13.02 11.89
CA ALA A 33 18.67 11.58 12.07
C ALA A 33 17.19 11.17 12.04
N LEU A 34 16.32 11.96 12.69
CA LEU A 34 14.87 11.73 12.68
C LEU A 34 14.29 11.88 11.26
N ALA A 35 14.71 12.90 10.52
CA ALA A 35 14.24 13.14 9.15
C ALA A 35 14.61 11.97 8.21
N ILE A 36 15.82 11.42 8.34
CA ILE A 36 16.26 10.25 7.58
C ILE A 36 15.41 9.02 7.94
N GLY A 37 15.19 8.77 9.24
CA GLY A 37 14.37 7.64 9.69
C GLY A 37 12.92 7.72 9.21
N LEU A 38 12.33 8.92 9.22
CA LEU A 38 10.99 9.16 8.69
C LEU A 38 10.93 8.94 7.17
N ALA A 39 11.93 9.40 6.42
CA ALA A 39 11.98 9.21 4.98
C ALA A 39 12.01 7.71 4.61
N ILE A 40 12.84 6.91 5.28
CA ILE A 40 12.90 5.46 5.07
C ILE A 40 11.57 4.79 5.44
N SER A 41 10.96 5.21 6.54
CA SER A 41 9.67 4.68 6.99
C SER A 41 8.57 4.97 5.97
N LEU A 42 8.53 6.19 5.41
CA LEU A 42 7.59 6.58 4.38
C LEU A 42 7.75 5.74 3.12
N ILE A 43 8.98 5.48 2.67
CA ILE A 43 9.25 4.64 1.50
C ILE A 43 8.72 3.21 1.72
N ALA A 44 9.04 2.59 2.86
CA ALA A 44 8.55 1.25 3.19
C ALA A 44 7.02 1.18 3.32
N LEU A 45 6.39 2.23 3.87
CA LEU A 45 4.94 2.35 3.94
C LEU A 45 4.30 2.52 2.55
N THR A 46 4.95 3.22 1.63
CA THR A 46 4.44 3.37 0.27
C THR A 46 4.55 2.09 -0.54
N GLU A 47 5.66 1.34 -0.40
CA GLU A 47 5.82 0.04 -1.08
C GLU A 47 4.84 -1.00 -0.56
N THR A 48 4.59 -1.04 0.75
CA THR A 48 3.60 -1.96 1.34
C THR A 48 2.17 -1.63 0.92
N ARG A 49 1.82 -0.35 0.81
CA ARG A 49 0.52 0.09 0.29
C ARG A 49 0.37 -0.23 -1.20
N ALA A 50 1.36 0.10 -2.02
CA ALA A 50 1.33 -0.19 -3.45
C ALA A 50 1.26 -1.71 -3.71
N SER A 51 2.02 -2.51 -2.96
CA SER A 51 1.97 -3.96 -3.01
C SER A 51 0.62 -4.50 -2.55
N SER A 52 0.04 -3.94 -1.48
CA SER A 52 -1.31 -4.29 -1.04
C SER A 52 -2.35 -3.94 -2.10
N ASP A 53 -2.25 -2.80 -2.76
CA ASP A 53 -3.21 -2.38 -3.79
C ASP A 53 -3.11 -3.26 -5.04
N LEU A 54 -1.89 -3.69 -5.41
CA LEU A 54 -1.65 -4.68 -6.47
C LEU A 54 -2.29 -6.03 -6.14
N VAL A 55 -2.06 -6.54 -4.93
CA VAL A 55 -2.65 -7.81 -4.47
C VAL A 55 -4.18 -7.72 -4.37
N ASN A 56 -4.70 -6.61 -3.82
CA ASN A 56 -6.14 -6.37 -3.72
C ASN A 56 -6.77 -6.28 -5.12
N SER A 57 -6.09 -5.63 -6.05
CA SER A 57 -6.49 -5.55 -7.45
C SER A 57 -6.51 -6.91 -8.13
N ASP A 58 -5.47 -7.73 -7.94
CA ASP A 58 -5.40 -9.07 -8.51
C ASP A 58 -6.55 -9.94 -8.00
N LYS A 59 -6.80 -9.92 -6.69
CA LYS A 59 -7.95 -10.60 -6.08
C LYS A 59 -9.27 -10.12 -6.67
N ALA A 60 -9.49 -8.81 -6.76
CA ALA A 60 -10.70 -8.25 -7.39
C ALA A 60 -10.85 -8.68 -8.86
N TYR A 61 -9.75 -8.84 -9.59
CA TYR A 61 -9.76 -9.32 -10.98
C TYR A 61 -10.16 -10.80 -11.05
N ARG A 62 -9.56 -11.67 -10.23
CA ARG A 62 -9.92 -13.10 -10.17
C ARG A 62 -11.39 -13.32 -9.80
N ASN A 63 -11.96 -12.47 -8.95
CA ASN A 63 -13.39 -12.48 -8.65
C ASN A 63 -14.24 -12.08 -9.86
N ALA A 64 -13.80 -11.08 -10.63
CA ALA A 64 -14.48 -10.70 -11.86
C ALA A 64 -14.42 -11.81 -12.92
N GLU A 65 -13.28 -12.51 -13.04
CA GLU A 65 -13.14 -13.69 -13.90
C GLU A 65 -14.07 -14.83 -13.47
N THR A 66 -14.14 -15.13 -12.17
CA THR A 66 -15.05 -16.15 -11.64
C THR A 66 -16.51 -15.84 -11.96
N ALA A 67 -16.92 -14.57 -11.78
CA ALA A 67 -18.26 -14.12 -12.16
C ALA A 67 -18.50 -14.22 -13.66
N LEU A 68 -17.49 -13.93 -14.49
CA LEU A 68 -17.56 -14.05 -15.94
C LEU A 68 -17.73 -15.50 -16.38
N GLU A 69 -16.94 -16.42 -15.84
CA GLU A 69 -17.02 -17.85 -16.15
C GLU A 69 -18.41 -18.41 -15.83
N LYS A 70 -18.95 -18.08 -14.66
CA LYS A 70 -20.33 -18.49 -14.28
C LYS A 70 -21.36 -17.91 -15.24
N ALA A 71 -21.25 -16.61 -15.55
CA ALA A 71 -22.16 -15.97 -16.48
C ALA A 71 -22.08 -16.58 -17.90
N LEU A 72 -20.89 -16.95 -18.37
CA LEU A 72 -20.72 -17.65 -19.64
C LEU A 72 -21.30 -19.07 -19.61
N GLN A 73 -21.15 -19.79 -18.50
CA GLN A 73 -21.81 -21.10 -18.33
C GLN A 73 -23.34 -20.98 -18.39
N MET A 74 -23.91 -19.97 -17.72
CA MET A 74 -25.36 -19.71 -17.77
C MET A 74 -25.81 -19.21 -19.15
N HIS A 75 -24.98 -18.42 -19.84
CA HIS A 75 -25.24 -18.00 -21.22
C HIS A 75 -25.39 -19.19 -22.14
N ASN A 76 -24.42 -20.12 -22.07
CA ASN A 76 -24.44 -21.34 -22.88
C ASN A 76 -25.62 -22.26 -22.53
N ALA A 77 -26.08 -22.23 -21.27
CA ALA A 77 -27.28 -22.95 -20.84
C ALA A 77 -28.60 -22.23 -21.20
N GLY A 78 -28.55 -21.01 -21.75
CA GLY A 78 -29.73 -20.21 -22.06
C GLY A 78 -30.46 -19.65 -20.83
N THR A 79 -29.82 -19.68 -19.66
CA THR A 79 -30.41 -19.26 -18.36
C THR A 79 -29.79 -17.97 -17.82
N LEU A 80 -28.98 -17.28 -18.62
CA LEU A 80 -28.33 -16.04 -18.19
C LEU A 80 -29.36 -14.94 -17.89
N SER A 81 -29.50 -14.61 -16.62
CA SER A 81 -30.17 -13.42 -16.11
C SER A 81 -29.15 -12.51 -15.40
N ASN A 82 -29.55 -11.31 -15.00
CA ASN A 82 -28.73 -10.53 -14.07
C ASN A 82 -28.59 -11.28 -12.74
N GLY A 83 -27.39 -11.30 -12.17
CA GLY A 83 -27.08 -12.11 -10.99
C GLY A 83 -26.08 -11.43 -10.05
N TYR A 84 -26.31 -11.58 -8.76
CA TYR A 84 -25.40 -11.16 -7.69
C TYR A 84 -25.08 -12.37 -6.82
N GLU A 85 -23.80 -12.60 -6.55
CA GLU A 85 -23.36 -13.65 -5.63
C GLU A 85 -22.49 -13.04 -4.53
N GLU A 86 -23.08 -12.89 -3.36
CA GLU A 86 -22.34 -12.58 -2.14
C GLU A 86 -21.76 -13.88 -1.58
N ASN A 87 -20.45 -13.90 -1.30
CA ASN A 87 -19.73 -14.99 -0.63
C ASN A 87 -19.37 -16.23 -1.46
N ASN A 88 -19.71 -16.31 -2.75
CA ASN A 88 -19.29 -17.44 -3.62
C ASN A 88 -17.99 -17.20 -4.41
N CYS A 89 -17.44 -15.99 -4.38
CA CYS A 89 -16.11 -15.70 -4.92
C CYS A 89 -15.09 -15.65 -3.79
N GLN A 90 -14.52 -16.83 -3.46
CA GLN A 90 -13.44 -17.14 -2.49
C GLN A 90 -13.37 -16.33 -1.18
N GLU A 91 -13.28 -15.00 -1.22
CA GLU A 91 -13.13 -14.11 -0.07
C GLU A 91 -13.91 -12.77 -0.18
N SER A 92 -14.84 -12.59 -1.14
CA SER A 92 -15.47 -11.28 -1.42
C SER A 92 -16.67 -11.31 -2.38
N SER A 93 -17.25 -10.14 -2.69
CA SER A 93 -18.43 -9.99 -3.55
C SER A 93 -18.08 -9.95 -5.04
N CYS A 94 -18.86 -10.69 -5.84
CA CYS A 94 -18.78 -10.68 -7.29
C CYS A 94 -20.18 -10.75 -7.89
N TYR A 95 -20.36 -10.17 -9.07
CA TYR A 95 -21.65 -10.12 -9.73
C TYR A 95 -21.52 -9.93 -11.23
N TYR A 96 -22.58 -10.25 -11.95
CA TYR A 96 -22.62 -10.12 -13.40
C TYR A 96 -23.99 -9.64 -13.86
N PHE A 97 -24.01 -8.93 -14.96
CA PHE A 97 -25.25 -8.49 -15.58
C PHE A 97 -25.09 -8.41 -17.09
N LYS A 98 -26.19 -8.68 -17.79
CA LYS A 98 -26.28 -8.55 -19.24
C LYS A 98 -27.01 -7.25 -19.54
N ASN A 99 -26.36 -6.38 -20.30
CA ASN A 99 -27.00 -5.17 -20.83
C ASN A 99 -27.81 -5.49 -22.08
N ASP A 100 -28.76 -4.61 -22.39
CA ASP A 100 -29.67 -4.72 -23.56
C ASP A 100 -28.91 -4.80 -24.89
N ASN A 101 -27.68 -4.27 -24.93
CA ASN A 101 -26.80 -4.29 -26.10
C ASN A 101 -26.07 -5.64 -26.31
N GLY A 102 -26.45 -6.70 -25.59
CA GLY A 102 -25.80 -8.01 -25.70
C GLY A 102 -24.43 -8.09 -25.02
N GLN A 103 -24.07 -7.08 -24.21
CA GLN A 103 -22.81 -7.06 -23.48
C GLN A 103 -22.97 -7.74 -22.12
N LEU A 104 -22.08 -8.68 -21.82
CA LEU A 104 -21.94 -9.27 -20.50
C LEU A 104 -20.88 -8.51 -19.72
N ILE A 105 -21.25 -8.07 -18.52
CA ILE A 105 -20.39 -7.33 -17.61
C ILE A 105 -20.26 -8.14 -16.34
N ALA A 106 -19.03 -8.52 -15.99
CA ALA A 106 -18.69 -9.20 -14.75
C ALA A 106 -17.85 -8.28 -13.88
N LYS A 107 -18.16 -8.23 -12.58
CA LYS A 107 -17.50 -7.37 -11.61
C LYS A 107 -17.07 -8.16 -10.39
N GLY A 108 -15.86 -7.88 -9.94
CA GLY A 108 -15.29 -8.40 -8.71
C GLY A 108 -14.84 -7.25 -7.82
N SER A 109 -15.08 -7.38 -6.52
CA SER A 109 -14.66 -6.42 -5.51
C SER A 109 -13.78 -7.11 -4.48
N PHE A 110 -12.72 -6.47 -4.01
CA PHE A 110 -11.94 -6.94 -2.86
C PHE A 110 -11.30 -5.75 -2.13
N ASN A 111 -11.50 -5.64 -0.82
CA ASN A 111 -10.95 -4.57 0.03
C ASN A 111 -11.09 -3.14 -0.57
N GLY A 112 -12.26 -2.82 -1.14
CA GLY A 112 -12.54 -1.51 -1.73
C GLY A 112 -12.04 -1.30 -3.16
N VAL A 113 -11.26 -2.24 -3.71
CA VAL A 113 -10.87 -2.25 -5.13
C VAL A 113 -11.94 -3.00 -5.94
N VAL A 114 -12.42 -2.38 -7.02
CA VAL A 114 -13.39 -2.99 -7.94
C VAL A 114 -12.77 -3.15 -9.32
N ARG A 115 -12.88 -4.36 -9.89
CA ARG A 115 -12.48 -4.68 -11.25
C ARG A 115 -13.70 -5.13 -12.05
N GLU A 116 -13.72 -4.75 -13.32
CA GLU A 116 -14.82 -5.00 -14.25
C GLU A 116 -14.25 -5.58 -15.54
N ILE A 117 -14.87 -6.66 -16.01
CA ILE A 117 -14.58 -7.30 -17.29
C ILE A 117 -15.83 -7.21 -18.14
N LYS A 118 -15.70 -6.66 -19.35
CA LYS A 118 -16.79 -6.54 -20.32
C LYS A 118 -16.47 -7.37 -21.54
N ILE A 119 -17.41 -8.20 -21.95
CA ILE A 119 -17.32 -8.94 -23.20
C ILE A 119 -18.62 -8.76 -23.97
N ASN A 120 -18.51 -8.68 -25.30
CA ASN A 120 -19.67 -8.71 -26.16
C ASN A 120 -20.00 -10.18 -26.44
N LEU A 121 -21.24 -10.57 -26.14
CA LEU A 121 -21.71 -11.91 -26.47
C LEU A 121 -21.97 -11.97 -27.99
N PRO A 122 -21.57 -13.06 -28.66
CA PRO A 122 -21.81 -13.27 -30.08
C PRO A 122 -23.29 -13.48 -30.42
#